data_AF-A0A8H6GHN3-F1
#
_entry.id   AF-A0A8H6GHN3-F1
#
_cell.length_a   1.000
_cell.length_b   1.000
_cell.length_c   1.000
_cell.angle_alpha   90.00
_cell.angle_beta   90.00
_cell.angle_gamma   90.00
#
_symmetry.space_group_name_H-M   'P 1'
#
loop_
_entity.id
_entity.type
_entity.pdbx_description
1 polymer ?
#
loop_
_entity_poly.entity_id
_entity_poly.type
_entity_poly.pdbx_seq_one_letter_code
_entity_poly.pdbx_strand_id
1 'polypeptide(L)'
;MSSPTTPEYTKRISSRTVLFTSVPKEYLEKDRIYGLFNGSGKNIWIPGDTKELDRIIKERGKVAMKLEKGEAQWIKLCNKERIKYEKKTGAMVEKAATATTNPESGNLVAGWIPDGQRPTHRTGPLGLIGKKVDTIKWGRKELKVPIPKAQSAQTNWLAGKYEKHSAIFVEFSTQYDAQIAFQAATHHRALQTAP
;
A
#
# COMPACT_ATOMS: atom_id res chain seq x y z
N MET A 1 16.05 -31.13 9.40
CA MET A 1 14.60 -31.20 9.08
C MET A 1 13.84 -30.92 10.37
N SER A 2 13.20 -29.76 10.48
CA SER A 2 12.41 -29.40 11.65
C SER A 2 11.05 -30.10 11.56
N SER A 3 10.70 -30.93 12.54
CA SER A 3 9.41 -31.61 12.57
C SER A 3 8.26 -30.59 12.64
N PRO A 4 7.12 -30.83 11.95
CA PRO A 4 5.97 -29.91 11.92
C PRO A 4 5.26 -29.74 13.28
N THR A 5 5.76 -30.38 14.35
CA THR A 5 5.25 -30.35 15.72
C THR A 5 6.05 -29.46 16.67
N THR A 6 7.08 -28.75 16.19
CA THR A 6 7.86 -27.84 17.04
C THR A 6 6.98 -26.64 17.48
N PRO A 7 7.00 -26.23 18.78
CA PRO A 7 6.10 -25.19 19.31
C PRO A 7 6.14 -23.84 18.58
N GLU A 8 7.28 -23.52 17.98
CA GLU A 8 7.51 -22.30 17.20
C GLU A 8 6.79 -22.33 15.84
N TYR A 9 6.66 -23.51 15.24
CA TYR A 9 5.96 -23.70 13.97
C TYR A 9 4.44 -23.60 14.13
N THR A 10 3.91 -24.10 15.26
CA THR A 10 2.48 -24.06 15.61
C THR A 10 1.93 -22.63 15.76
N LYS A 11 2.78 -21.65 16.07
CA LYS A 11 2.37 -20.24 16.21
C LYS A 11 2.18 -19.51 14.87
N ARG A 12 2.70 -20.04 13.75
CA ARG A 12 2.60 -19.37 12.44
C ARG A 12 1.17 -19.44 11.90
N ILE A 13 0.70 -18.36 11.29
CA ILE A 13 -0.63 -18.32 10.64
C ILE A 13 -0.72 -19.34 9.50
N SER A 14 0.38 -19.53 8.76
CA SER A 14 0.48 -20.49 7.66
C SER A 14 0.24 -21.93 8.11
N SER A 15 0.62 -22.30 9.34
CA SER A 15 0.47 -23.67 9.87
C SER A 15 -0.99 -23.99 10.24
N ARG A 16 -1.84 -22.96 10.35
CA ARG A 16 -3.25 -23.06 10.73
C ARG A 16 -4.19 -22.60 9.62
N THR A 17 -3.67 -22.25 8.45
CA THR A 17 -4.46 -21.75 7.32
C THR A 17 -4.43 -22.76 6.19
N VAL A 18 -5.61 -23.15 5.70
CA VAL A 18 -5.77 -24.10 4.59
C VAL A 18 -6.36 -23.38 3.39
N LEU A 19 -5.80 -23.64 2.21
CA LEU A 19 -6.35 -23.23 0.92
C LEU A 19 -7.26 -24.34 0.38
N PHE A 20 -8.53 -24.04 0.21
CA PHE A 20 -9.47 -24.90 -0.51
C PHE A 20 -9.68 -24.32 -1.91
N THR A 21 -9.50 -25.15 -2.94
CA THR A 21 -9.68 -24.77 -4.34
C THR A 21 -10.95 -25.42 -4.90
N SER A 22 -11.40 -24.97 -6.08
CA SER A 22 -12.60 -25.48 -6.76
C SER A 22 -13.90 -25.31 -5.95
N VAL A 23 -13.99 -24.24 -5.16
CA VAL A 23 -15.18 -23.95 -4.35
C VAL A 23 -16.30 -23.43 -5.27
N PRO A 24 -17.51 -24.03 -5.23
CA PRO A 24 -18.62 -23.56 -6.05
C PRO A 24 -18.99 -22.11 -5.69
N LYS A 25 -19.36 -21.32 -6.70
CA LYS A 25 -19.63 -19.87 -6.53
C LYS A 25 -20.70 -19.57 -5.48
N GLU A 26 -21.66 -20.48 -5.33
CA GLU A 26 -22.75 -20.42 -4.34
C GLU A 26 -22.26 -20.48 -2.89
N TYR A 27 -21.06 -21.00 -2.65
CA TYR A 27 -20.42 -21.07 -1.33
C TYR A 27 -19.40 -19.95 -1.13
N LEU A 28 -19.20 -19.02 -2.07
CA LEU A 28 -18.28 -17.87 -1.93
C LEU A 28 -18.90 -16.70 -1.14
N GLU A 29 -19.63 -17.04 -0.07
CA GLU A 29 -20.21 -16.11 0.90
C GLU A 29 -19.76 -16.52 2.30
N LYS A 30 -19.35 -15.55 3.13
CA LYS A 30 -18.70 -15.82 4.42
C LYS A 30 -19.55 -16.72 5.31
N ASP A 31 -20.84 -16.43 5.45
CA ASP A 31 -21.74 -17.16 6.34
C ASP A 31 -21.90 -18.62 5.93
N ARG A 32 -21.92 -18.90 4.63
CA ARG A 32 -22.00 -20.28 4.11
C ARG A 32 -20.72 -21.05 4.37
N ILE A 33 -19.56 -20.40 4.25
CA ILE A 33 -18.26 -21.01 4.55
C ILE A 33 -18.14 -21.30 6.06
N TYR A 34 -18.60 -20.38 6.92
CA TYR A 34 -18.67 -20.65 8.36
C TYR A 34 -19.53 -21.88 8.67
N GLY A 35 -20.67 -22.02 7.99
CA GLY A 35 -21.53 -23.20 8.09
C GLY A 35 -20.87 -24.50 7.62
N LEU A 36 -20.06 -24.46 6.55
CA LEU A 36 -19.37 -25.64 5.99
C LEU A 36 -18.40 -26.28 6.98
N PHE A 37 -17.76 -25.46 7.83
CA PHE A 37 -16.79 -25.93 8.82
C PHE A 37 -17.37 -25.93 10.24
N ASN A 38 -18.69 -25.97 10.40
CA ASN A 38 -19.38 -25.98 11.70
C ASN A 38 -18.89 -24.87 12.66
N GLY A 39 -18.50 -23.71 12.13
CA GLY A 39 -17.95 -22.60 12.92
C GLY A 39 -16.51 -22.77 13.40
N SER A 40 -15.79 -23.85 13.04
CA SER A 40 -14.39 -24.06 13.41
C SER A 40 -13.40 -23.13 12.69
N GLY A 41 -13.83 -22.52 11.58
CA GLY A 41 -13.06 -21.49 10.89
C GLY A 41 -12.99 -20.21 11.73
N LYS A 42 -11.79 -19.69 11.98
CA LYS A 42 -11.56 -18.44 12.71
C LYS A 42 -11.63 -17.23 11.78
N ASN A 43 -10.80 -17.22 10.74
CA ASN A 43 -10.80 -16.19 9.71
C ASN A 43 -10.96 -16.81 8.32
N ILE A 44 -11.72 -16.14 7.46
CA ILE A 44 -11.98 -16.60 6.09
C ILE A 44 -11.62 -15.47 5.13
N TRP A 45 -10.78 -15.80 4.15
CA TRP A 45 -10.44 -14.91 3.04
C TRP A 45 -10.84 -15.55 1.72
N ILE A 46 -11.60 -14.79 0.94
CA ILE A 46 -11.96 -15.17 -0.42
C ILE A 46 -11.01 -14.42 -1.36
N PRO A 47 -10.07 -15.10 -2.05
CA PRO A 47 -9.25 -14.47 -3.06
C PRO A 47 -10.10 -13.96 -4.24
N GLY A 48 -9.63 -12.92 -4.89
CA GLY A 48 -10.24 -12.36 -6.09
C GLY A 48 -9.23 -11.61 -6.95
N ASP A 49 -9.66 -11.14 -8.12
CA ASP A 49 -8.77 -10.45 -9.04
C ASP A 49 -8.34 -9.08 -8.48
N THR A 50 -7.05 -8.91 -8.23
CA THR A 50 -6.45 -7.67 -7.74
C THR A 50 -5.86 -6.79 -8.85
N LYS A 51 -5.82 -7.23 -10.12
CA LYS A 51 -5.05 -6.56 -11.19
C LYS A 51 -5.37 -5.07 -11.31
N GLU A 52 -6.65 -4.71 -11.34
CA GLU A 52 -7.06 -3.31 -11.45
C GLU A 52 -6.80 -2.53 -10.16
N LEU A 53 -7.04 -3.13 -8.99
CA LEU A 53 -6.71 -2.51 -7.70
C LEU A 53 -5.21 -2.21 -7.60
N ASP A 54 -4.37 -3.19 -7.93
CA ASP A 54 -2.92 -3.08 -7.95
C ASP A 54 -2.46 -2.01 -8.93
N ARG A 55 -3.08 -1.93 -10.12
CA ARG A 55 -2.80 -0.90 -11.10
C ARG A 55 -3.09 0.50 -10.52
N ILE A 56 -4.26 0.71 -9.94
CA ILE A 56 -4.66 2.00 -9.34
C ILE A 56 -3.71 2.39 -8.20
N ILE A 57 -3.37 1.45 -7.33
CA ILE A 57 -2.44 1.68 -6.21
C ILE A 57 -1.05 2.03 -6.73
N LYS A 58 -0.56 1.32 -7.76
CA LYS A 58 0.73 1.60 -8.41
C LYS A 58 0.74 2.96 -9.09
N GLU A 59 -0.34 3.34 -9.78
CA GLU A 59 -0.47 4.66 -10.42
C GLU A 59 -0.40 5.78 -9.37
N ARG A 60 -1.15 5.67 -8.27
CA ARG A 60 -1.06 6.60 -7.13
C ARG A 60 0.37 6.64 -6.56
N GLY A 61 0.97 5.48 -6.33
CA GLY A 61 2.32 5.35 -5.78
C GLY A 61 3.38 6.03 -6.64
N LYS A 62 3.30 5.91 -7.97
CA LYS A 62 4.23 6.59 -8.90
C LYS A 62 4.20 8.11 -8.76
N VAL A 63 3.00 8.69 -8.62
CA VAL A 63 2.84 10.15 -8.43
C VAL A 63 3.38 10.55 -7.06
N ALA A 64 3.04 9.81 -6.01
CA ALA A 64 3.51 10.06 -4.64
C ALA A 64 5.04 10.01 -4.56
N MET A 65 5.68 8.96 -5.08
CA MET A 65 7.14 8.84 -5.10
C MET A 65 7.82 10.00 -5.85
N LYS A 66 7.21 10.48 -6.94
CA LYS A 66 7.74 11.64 -7.67
C LYS A 66 7.65 12.92 -6.83
N LEU A 67 6.54 13.12 -6.12
CA LEU A 67 6.36 14.25 -5.20
C LEU A 67 7.39 14.19 -4.06
N GLU A 68 7.50 13.04 -3.39
CA GLU A 68 8.46 12.81 -2.30
C GLU A 68 9.90 13.07 -2.75
N LYS A 69 10.29 12.58 -3.94
CA LYS A 69 11.61 12.85 -4.51
C LYS A 69 11.84 14.34 -4.73
N GLY A 70 10.83 15.05 -5.26
CA GLY A 70 10.89 16.50 -5.46
C GLY A 70 11.02 17.26 -4.14
N GLU A 71 10.22 16.92 -3.13
CA GLU A 71 10.27 17.56 -1.80
C GLU A 71 11.60 17.26 -1.10
N ALA A 72 12.11 16.02 -1.14
CA ALA A 72 13.40 15.67 -0.58
C ALA A 72 14.57 16.41 -1.26
N GLN A 73 14.52 16.59 -2.58
CA GLN A 73 15.50 17.40 -3.32
C GLN A 73 15.43 18.87 -2.90
N TRP A 74 14.22 19.42 -2.76
CA TRP A 74 14.01 20.80 -2.35
C TRP A 74 14.52 21.06 -0.93
N ILE A 75 14.18 20.19 0.02
CA ILE A 75 14.66 20.26 1.41
C ILE A 75 16.19 20.21 1.46
N LYS A 76 16.83 19.33 0.70
CA LYS A 76 18.30 19.26 0.62
C LYS A 76 18.90 20.56 0.10
N LEU A 77 18.27 21.18 -0.90
CA LEU A 77 18.73 22.47 -1.45
C LEU A 77 18.56 23.60 -0.42
N CYS A 78 17.38 23.70 0.20
CA CYS A 78 17.10 24.61 1.33
C CYS A 78 18.15 24.50 2.43
N ASN A 79 18.44 23.28 2.87
CA ASN A 79 19.44 23.03 3.91
C ASN A 79 20.85 23.41 3.46
N LYS A 80 21.21 23.17 2.19
CA LYS A 80 22.52 23.55 1.65
C LYS A 80 22.71 25.06 1.62
N GLU A 81 21.72 25.83 1.17
CA GLU A 81 21.81 27.28 1.14
C GLU A 81 21.77 27.88 2.56
N ARG A 82 20.96 27.32 3.47
CA ARG A 82 20.97 27.69 4.90
C ARG A 82 22.37 27.54 5.49
N ILE A 83 23.02 26.37 5.32
CA ILE A 83 24.37 26.12 5.84
C ILE A 83 25.40 27.07 5.20
N LYS A 84 25.31 27.33 3.89
CA LYS A 84 26.20 28.30 3.23
C LYS A 84 26.04 29.70 3.80
N TYR A 85 24.80 30.12 4.06
CA TYR A 85 24.55 31.40 4.67
C TYR A 85 25.05 31.42 6.11
N GLU A 86 24.74 30.42 6.94
CA GLU A 86 25.26 30.33 8.31
C GLU A 86 26.78 30.35 8.37
N LYS A 87 27.48 29.80 7.37
CA LYS A 87 28.94 29.92 7.27
C LYS A 87 29.41 31.32 6.86
N LYS A 88 28.67 32.01 5.99
CA LYS A 88 28.96 33.41 5.60
C LYS A 88 28.59 34.41 6.69
N THR A 89 27.54 34.10 7.46
CA THR A 89 26.86 34.98 8.43
C THR A 89 27.13 34.55 9.87
N GLY A 90 27.87 33.48 10.10
CA GLY A 90 28.63 33.27 11.33
C GLY A 90 29.69 34.37 11.56
N ALA A 91 29.94 35.21 10.55
CA ALA A 91 30.63 36.50 10.66
C ALA A 91 29.69 37.72 10.86
N MET A 92 28.37 37.54 10.88
CA MET A 92 27.32 38.57 11.02
C MET A 92 26.10 38.08 11.83
N VAL A 93 26.35 37.74 13.10
CA VAL A 93 25.47 37.71 14.29
C VAL A 93 23.98 38.15 14.14
N GLU A 94 23.06 37.33 14.69
CA GLU A 94 21.75 37.67 15.32
C GLU A 94 20.57 38.31 14.56
N LYS A 95 20.68 38.91 13.38
CA LYS A 95 19.57 39.74 12.83
C LYS A 95 18.60 39.03 11.86
N ALA A 96 17.85 38.01 12.30
CA ALA A 96 16.71 37.49 11.51
C ALA A 96 15.64 36.72 12.32
N ALA A 97 15.49 36.98 13.61
CA ALA A 97 14.53 36.30 14.48
C ALA A 97 13.04 36.67 14.23
N THR A 98 12.65 37.16 13.05
CA THR A 98 11.26 37.56 12.79
C THR A 98 10.87 37.38 11.33
N ALA A 99 10.50 36.16 10.95
CA ALA A 99 9.67 35.91 9.78
C ALA A 99 8.61 34.87 10.16
N THR A 100 7.43 35.37 10.49
CA THR A 100 6.17 34.64 10.58
C THR A 100 6.02 33.69 9.40
N THR A 101 6.11 32.38 9.65
CA THR A 101 5.93 31.36 8.62
C THR A 101 4.73 30.51 8.94
N ASN A 102 3.68 30.66 8.12
CA ASN A 102 2.53 29.75 8.12
C ASN A 102 3.03 28.34 7.72
N PRO A 103 2.95 27.33 8.61
CA PRO A 103 3.46 25.98 8.35
C PRO A 103 2.72 25.27 7.19
N GLU A 104 1.49 25.68 6.85
CA GLU A 104 0.73 25.09 5.73
C GLU A 104 1.21 25.52 4.35
N SER A 105 1.94 26.65 4.26
CA SER A 105 2.43 27.17 2.98
C SER A 105 3.62 26.37 2.43
N GLY A 106 4.25 25.50 3.23
CA GLY A 106 5.54 24.88 2.92
C GLY A 106 6.66 25.92 2.77
N ASN A 107 6.44 27.15 3.20
CA ASN A 107 7.28 28.32 2.98
C ASN A 107 8.07 28.68 4.25
N LEU A 108 8.49 27.68 5.05
CA LEU A 108 9.35 27.84 6.22
C LEU A 108 10.71 28.50 5.89
N VAL A 109 11.03 28.62 4.60
CA VAL A 109 12.31 29.07 4.06
C VAL A 109 12.14 30.22 3.06
N ALA A 110 11.01 30.95 3.10
CA ALA A 110 10.67 31.97 2.10
C ALA A 110 11.72 33.11 1.96
N GLY A 111 12.62 33.27 2.93
CA GLY A 111 13.72 34.24 2.87
C GLY A 111 15.00 33.76 2.17
N TRP A 112 15.22 32.44 2.02
CA TRP A 112 16.58 31.93 1.67
C TRP A 112 16.72 31.41 0.25
N ILE A 113 15.65 30.95 -0.41
CA ILE A 113 15.75 30.40 -1.77
C ILE A 113 14.60 30.90 -2.66
N PRO A 114 14.90 31.51 -3.82
CA PRO A 114 13.88 31.93 -4.76
C PRO A 114 13.17 30.72 -5.39
N ASP A 115 11.86 30.85 -5.61
CA ASP A 115 10.99 29.82 -6.21
C ASP A 115 11.50 29.26 -7.55
N GLY A 116 12.35 30.01 -8.26
CA GLY A 116 12.99 29.58 -9.52
C GLY A 116 13.93 28.37 -9.39
N GLN A 117 14.39 28.03 -8.18
CA GLN A 117 15.25 26.87 -7.94
C GLN A 117 14.48 25.59 -7.62
N ARG A 118 13.14 25.63 -7.60
CA ARG A 118 12.33 24.45 -7.28
C ARG A 118 12.59 23.32 -8.29
N PRO A 119 12.60 22.05 -7.84
CA PRO A 119 12.76 20.92 -8.74
C PRO A 119 11.68 20.90 -9.82
N THR A 120 12.10 20.71 -11.06
CA THR A 120 11.21 20.68 -12.22
C THR A 120 11.39 19.37 -12.98
N HIS A 121 10.34 18.95 -13.70
CA HIS A 121 10.41 17.84 -14.64
C HIS A 121 9.57 18.14 -15.88
N ARG A 122 9.73 17.34 -16.93
CA ARG A 122 8.84 17.40 -18.10
C ARG A 122 7.77 16.32 -18.01
N THR A 123 6.55 16.66 -18.41
CA THR A 123 5.37 15.79 -18.25
C THR A 123 5.27 14.67 -19.29
N GLY A 124 6.02 14.74 -20.39
CA GLY A 124 5.98 13.73 -21.44
C GLY A 124 6.86 12.51 -21.17
N PRO A 125 6.91 11.57 -22.13
CA PRO A 125 7.60 10.29 -21.96
C PRO A 125 9.08 10.49 -21.63
N LEU A 126 9.58 9.60 -20.76
CA LEU A 126 10.96 9.59 -20.25
C LEU A 126 11.43 10.88 -19.55
N GLY A 127 10.53 11.85 -19.32
CA GLY A 127 10.91 13.16 -18.78
C GLY A 127 11.71 14.03 -19.75
N LEU A 128 11.77 13.67 -21.03
CA LEU A 128 12.56 14.36 -22.06
C LEU A 128 11.71 15.28 -22.94
N ILE A 129 10.45 14.93 -23.13
CA ILE A 129 9.53 15.63 -24.06
C ILE A 129 8.41 16.30 -23.25
N GLY A 130 7.85 17.42 -23.73
CA GLY A 130 6.68 18.08 -23.14
C GLY A 130 6.99 19.28 -22.23
N LYS A 131 5.95 19.81 -21.57
CA LYS A 131 6.02 21.05 -20.79
C LYS A 131 6.85 20.85 -19.52
N LYS A 132 7.75 21.81 -19.24
CA LYS A 132 8.53 21.86 -17.99
C LYS A 132 7.63 22.39 -16.88
N VAL A 133 7.44 21.63 -15.82
CA VAL A 133 6.56 21.97 -14.69
C VAL A 133 7.30 21.83 -13.36
N ASP A 134 6.87 22.60 -12.36
CA ASP A 134 7.29 22.43 -10.97
C ASP A 134 6.79 21.07 -10.44
N THR A 135 7.72 20.23 -10.00
CA THR A 135 7.42 18.85 -9.59
C THR A 135 6.53 18.78 -8.35
N ILE A 136 6.71 19.71 -7.39
CA ILE A 136 5.97 19.71 -6.13
C ILE A 136 4.54 20.20 -6.35
N LYS A 137 4.38 21.34 -7.05
CA LYS A 137 3.06 21.88 -7.39
C LYS A 137 2.28 20.92 -8.28
N TRP A 138 2.95 20.32 -9.27
CA TRP A 138 2.36 19.28 -10.11
C TRP A 138 1.94 18.07 -9.28
N GLY A 139 2.82 17.52 -8.43
CA GLY A 139 2.53 16.33 -7.64
C GLY A 139 1.35 16.52 -6.68
N ARG A 140 1.28 17.65 -5.98
CA ARG A 140 0.15 17.99 -5.10
C ARG A 140 -1.18 18.12 -5.84
N LYS A 141 -1.16 18.70 -7.04
CA LYS A 141 -2.35 18.80 -7.90
C LYS A 141 -2.76 17.43 -8.42
N GLU A 142 -1.80 16.68 -8.94
CA GLU A 142 -2.03 15.39 -9.58
C GLU A 142 -2.59 14.36 -8.60
N LEU A 143 -2.05 14.31 -7.36
CA LEU A 143 -2.49 13.38 -6.32
C LEU A 143 -3.96 13.51 -5.93
N LYS A 144 -4.61 14.66 -6.18
CA LYS A 144 -6.04 14.84 -5.89
C LYS A 144 -6.94 13.88 -6.69
N VAL A 145 -6.45 13.33 -7.80
CA VAL A 145 -7.21 12.41 -8.66
C VAL A 145 -7.03 10.93 -8.25
N PRO A 146 -5.80 10.37 -8.18
CA PRO A 146 -5.63 8.95 -7.88
C PRO A 146 -5.84 8.60 -6.41
N ILE A 147 -5.74 9.54 -5.45
CA ILE A 147 -6.03 9.27 -4.03
C ILE A 147 -7.48 8.80 -3.82
N PRO A 148 -8.52 9.57 -4.20
CA PRO A 148 -9.90 9.12 -4.00
C PRO A 148 -10.23 7.87 -4.83
N LYS A 149 -9.65 7.73 -6.04
CA LYS A 149 -9.80 6.52 -6.85
C LYS A 149 -9.26 5.28 -6.12
N ALA A 150 -8.06 5.37 -5.54
CA ALA A 150 -7.46 4.28 -4.77
C ALA A 150 -8.27 3.97 -3.51
N GLN A 151 -8.74 4.99 -2.79
CA GLN A 151 -9.56 4.80 -1.60
C GLN A 151 -10.88 4.10 -1.94
N SER A 152 -11.58 4.54 -2.99
CA SER A 152 -12.81 3.89 -3.46
C SER A 152 -12.56 2.44 -3.87
N ALA A 153 -11.49 2.16 -4.63
CA ALA A 153 -11.12 0.80 -5.03
C ALA A 153 -10.83 -0.10 -3.82
N GLN A 154 -10.12 0.41 -2.81
CA GLN A 154 -9.84 -0.30 -1.57
C GLN A 154 -11.12 -0.54 -0.74
N THR A 155 -12.02 0.44 -0.65
CA THR A 155 -13.31 0.27 0.01
C THR A 155 -14.16 -0.79 -0.68
N ASN A 156 -14.21 -0.80 -2.01
CA ASN A 156 -14.89 -1.84 -2.78
C ASN A 156 -14.28 -3.22 -2.54
N TRP A 157 -12.95 -3.31 -2.49
CA TRP A 157 -12.24 -4.55 -2.13
C TRP A 157 -12.62 -5.05 -0.74
N LEU A 158 -12.57 -4.20 0.28
CA LEU A 158 -12.94 -4.56 1.65
C LEU A 158 -14.42 -4.95 1.77
N ALA A 159 -15.29 -4.34 0.97
CA ALA A 159 -16.71 -4.66 0.90
C ALA A 159 -17.01 -5.96 0.13
N GLY A 160 -16.01 -6.66 -0.41
CA GLY A 160 -16.23 -7.90 -1.18
C GLY A 160 -16.72 -7.67 -2.62
N LYS A 161 -16.69 -6.42 -3.11
CA LYS A 161 -17.16 -6.03 -4.45
C LYS A 161 -16.06 -6.23 -5.49
N TYR A 162 -15.68 -7.47 -5.71
CA TYR A 162 -14.68 -7.87 -6.70
C TYR A 162 -15.04 -9.24 -7.28
N GLU A 163 -14.43 -9.58 -8.41
CA GLU A 163 -14.56 -10.91 -8.98
C GLU A 163 -13.81 -11.92 -8.10
N LYS A 164 -14.57 -12.77 -7.39
CA LYS A 164 -14.05 -13.79 -6.49
C LYS A 164 -13.55 -14.99 -7.31
N HIS A 165 -12.40 -15.54 -6.92
CA HIS A 165 -11.93 -16.83 -7.43
C HIS A 165 -12.67 -17.98 -6.74
N SER A 166 -12.78 -19.13 -7.40
CA SER A 166 -13.33 -20.38 -6.83
C SER A 166 -12.35 -21.04 -5.86
N ALA A 167 -11.90 -20.28 -4.87
CA ALA A 167 -11.01 -20.73 -3.81
C ALA A 167 -11.28 -19.94 -2.54
N ILE A 168 -10.85 -20.46 -1.40
CA ILE A 168 -10.94 -19.80 -0.09
C ILE A 168 -9.72 -20.17 0.76
N PHE A 169 -9.28 -19.23 1.59
CA PHE A 169 -8.36 -19.50 2.68
C PHE A 169 -9.14 -19.48 3.99
N VAL A 170 -8.96 -20.51 4.81
CA VAL A 170 -9.57 -20.58 6.13
C VAL A 170 -8.47 -20.76 7.17
N GLU A 171 -8.33 -19.79 8.07
CA GLU A 171 -7.53 -19.94 9.29
C GLU A 171 -8.36 -20.64 10.35
N PHE A 172 -7.78 -21.65 10.99
CA PHE A 172 -8.34 -22.37 12.12
C PHE A 172 -7.65 -21.97 13.42
N SER A 173 -8.29 -22.26 14.55
CA SER A 173 -7.73 -21.97 15.87
C SER A 173 -6.45 -22.76 16.14
N THR A 174 -6.42 -24.05 15.75
CA THR A 174 -5.29 -24.95 15.95
C THR A 174 -4.82 -25.60 14.64
N GLN A 175 -3.58 -26.08 14.62
CA GLN A 175 -3.03 -26.84 13.49
C GLN A 175 -3.74 -28.19 13.31
N TYR A 176 -4.20 -28.79 14.42
CA TYR A 176 -4.98 -30.01 14.40
C TYR A 176 -6.30 -29.80 13.65
N ASP A 177 -7.06 -28.75 13.97
CA ASP A 177 -8.33 -28.43 13.29
C ASP A 177 -8.12 -28.19 11.80
N ALA A 178 -7.06 -27.46 11.44
CA ALA A 178 -6.68 -27.23 10.04
C ALA A 178 -6.41 -28.56 9.30
N GLN A 179 -5.71 -29.50 9.95
CA GLN A 179 -5.41 -30.79 9.35
C GLN A 179 -6.65 -31.67 9.19
N ILE A 180 -7.54 -31.69 10.19
CA ILE A 180 -8.82 -32.39 10.12
C ILE A 180 -9.68 -31.82 8.98
N ALA A 181 -9.79 -30.50 8.87
CA ALA A 181 -10.56 -29.84 7.82
C ALA A 181 -9.99 -30.13 6.42
N PHE A 182 -8.66 -30.12 6.26
CA PHE A 182 -8.00 -30.48 5.01
C PHE A 182 -8.30 -31.94 4.62
N GLN A 183 -8.15 -32.88 5.55
CA GLN A 183 -8.43 -34.29 5.31
C GLN A 183 -9.90 -34.52 4.95
N ALA A 184 -10.84 -33.93 5.70
CA ALA A 184 -12.27 -34.03 5.42
C ALA A 184 -12.62 -33.55 4.00
N ALA A 185 -12.05 -32.42 3.56
CA ALA A 185 -12.27 -31.89 2.22
C ALA A 185 -11.70 -32.80 1.11
N THR A 186 -10.56 -33.46 1.33
CA THR A 186 -9.99 -34.41 0.35
C THR A 186 -10.78 -35.72 0.22
N HIS A 187 -11.44 -36.16 1.30
CA HIS A 187 -12.22 -37.40 1.30
C HIS A 187 -13.68 -37.20 0.87
N HIS A 188 -14.22 -35.98 0.96
CA HIS A 188 -15.49 -35.64 0.33
C HIS A 188 -15.28 -35.39 -1.17
N ARG A 189 -15.68 -36.38 -1.98
CA ARG A 189 -15.64 -36.38 -3.46
C ARG A 189 -16.33 -35.20 -4.17
N ALA A 190 -16.95 -34.28 -3.42
CA ALA A 190 -17.52 -33.03 -3.91
C ALA A 190 -16.48 -31.89 -4.08
N LEU A 191 -15.24 -32.07 -3.58
CA LEU A 191 -14.11 -31.13 -3.73
C LEU A 191 -12.91 -31.80 -4.42
N GLN A 192 -13.14 -32.72 -5.35
CA GLN A 192 -12.07 -33.24 -6.19
C GLN A 192 -11.52 -32.10 -7.07
N THR A 193 -10.36 -31.60 -6.66
CA THR A 193 -9.42 -30.87 -7.49
C THR A 193 -9.22 -31.65 -8.78
N ALA A 194 -9.50 -31.00 -9.92
CA ALA A 194 -9.19 -31.54 -11.24
C ALA A 194 -7.70 -31.97 -11.32
N PRO A 195 -7.36 -32.98 -12.15
CA PRO A 195 -6.04 -33.58 -12.22
C PRO A 195 -4.91 -32.58 -12.52
#